data_AF-A0A9N9D005-F1
#
_entry.id   AF-A0A9N9D005-F1
#
_cell.length_a   1.000
_cell.length_b   1.000
_cell.length_c   1.000
_cell.angle_alpha   90.00
_cell.angle_beta   90.00
_cell.angle_gamma   90.00
#
_symmetry.space_group_name_H-M   'P 1'
#
loop_
_entity.id
_entity.type
_entity.pdbx_description
1 polymer ?
#
loop_
_entity_poly.entity_id
_entity_poly.type
_entity_poly.pdbx_seq_one_letter_code
_entity_poly.pdbx_strand_id
1 'polypeptide(L)' 'IPNGISISKNELVSTLRTEIWNNYLIEYRNTSFNLRTVNIECREYMNMEPEKKISDYFDPKPSGISIHILVKAN' A
#
# COMPACT_ATOMS: atom_id res chain seq x y z
N ILE A 1 -7.38 13.85 14.34
CA ILE A 1 -6.21 12.94 14.27
C ILE A 1 -6.13 12.51 12.83
N PRO A 2 -5.01 12.64 12.11
CA PRO A 2 -4.98 12.08 10.77
C PRO A 2 -5.14 10.57 10.94
N ASN A 3 -6.26 10.03 10.43
CA ASN A 3 -6.49 8.59 10.38
C ASN A 3 -5.46 8.02 9.41
N GLY A 4 -4.26 7.73 9.91
CA GLY A 4 -3.19 7.06 9.18
C GLY A 4 -2.96 5.67 9.76
N ILE A 5 -2.44 4.77 8.94
CA ILE A 5 -2.04 3.43 9.38
C ILE A 5 -0.60 3.50 9.87
N SER A 6 -0.39 3.16 11.14
CA SER A 6 0.96 2.92 11.68
C SER A 6 1.28 1.44 11.54
N ILE A 7 2.23 1.10 10.67
CA ILE A 7 2.67 -0.28 10.45
C ILE A 7 4.19 -0.35 10.35
N SER A 8 4.77 -1.44 10.84
CA SER A 8 6.21 -1.69 10.69
C SER A 8 6.55 -1.92 9.22
N LYS A 9 7.60 -1.26 8.71
CA LYS A 9 8.06 -1.44 7.33
C LYS A 9 8.53 -2.87 7.02
N ASN A 10 8.82 -3.68 8.04
CA ASN A 10 9.26 -5.06 7.86
C ASN A 10 8.10 -6.07 7.84
N GLU A 11 6.87 -5.60 8.03
CA GLU A 11 5.66 -6.40 7.84
C GLU A 11 5.43 -6.73 6.36
N LEU A 12 4.63 -7.78 6.14
CA LEU A 12 4.19 -8.15 4.81
C LEU A 12 3.19 -7.13 4.25
N VAL A 13 3.16 -6.99 2.93
CA VAL A 13 2.16 -6.18 2.22
C VAL A 13 0.73 -6.67 2.52
N SER A 14 0.53 -7.98 2.74
CA SER A 14 -0.76 -8.53 3.18
C SER A 14 -1.25 -7.97 4.51
N THR A 15 -0.35 -7.69 5.46
CA THR A 15 -0.69 -7.03 6.74
C THR A 15 -1.19 -5.60 6.48
N LEU A 16 -0.50 -4.83 5.65
CA LEU A 16 -0.92 -3.47 5.26
C LEU A 16 -2.28 -3.49 4.54
N ARG A 17 -2.52 -4.47 3.64
CA ARG A 17 -3.83 -4.63 2.98
C ARG A 17 -4.94 -4.87 4.00
N THR A 18 -4.71 -5.74 4.97
CA THR A 18 -5.69 -6.02 6.04
C THR A 18 -6.01 -4.75 6.85
N GLU A 19 -4.99 -3.98 7.23
CA GLU A 19 -5.19 -2.71 7.95
C GLU A 19 -5.97 -1.68 7.13
N ILE A 20 -5.65 -1.53 5.84
CA ILE A 20 -6.40 -0.64 4.93
C ILE A 20 -7.86 -1.08 4.82
N TRP A 21 -8.08 -2.39 4.69
CA TRP A 21 -9.43 -2.94 4.60
C TRP A 21 -10.25 -2.61 5.84
N ASN A 22 -9.71 -2.93 7.03
CA ASN A 22 -10.42 -2.78 8.30
C ASN A 22 -10.74 -1.32 8.64
N ASN A 23 -9.83 -0.40 8.30
CA ASN A 23 -9.95 1.00 8.70
C ASN A 23 -10.65 1.89 7.65
N TYR A 24 -10.60 1.55 6.36
CA TYR A 24 -11.05 2.46 5.29
C TYR A 24 -11.98 1.84 4.26
N LEU A 25 -11.94 0.52 4.07
CA LEU A 25 -12.69 -0.15 2.99
C LEU A 25 -13.81 -1.07 3.50
N ILE A 26 -14.11 -1.07 4.80
CA ILE A 26 -15.12 -1.98 5.38
C ILE A 26 -16.53 -1.79 4.80
N GLU A 27 -16.87 -0.56 4.39
CA GLU A 27 -18.13 -0.23 3.73
C GLU A 27 -18.23 -0.77 2.29
N TYR A 28 -17.10 -1.15 1.71
CA TYR A 28 -16.92 -1.59 0.33
C TYR A 28 -16.81 -3.11 0.23
N ARG A 29 -17.66 -3.86 0.97
CA ARG A 29 -17.56 -5.32 1.24
C ARG A 29 -17.26 -6.24 0.04
N ASN A 30 -17.63 -5.86 -1.18
CA ASN A 30 -17.43 -6.67 -2.40
C ASN A 30 -16.30 -6.17 -3.32
N THR A 31 -15.45 -5.29 -2.82
CA THR A 31 -14.48 -4.57 -3.65
C THR A 31 -13.12 -5.22 -3.51
N SER A 32 -12.40 -5.37 -4.63
CA SER A 32 -11.01 -5.81 -4.60
C SER A 32 -10.09 -4.61 -4.80
N PHE A 33 -8.95 -4.62 -4.10
CA PHE A 33 -7.95 -3.58 -4.27
C PHE A 33 -6.54 -4.18 -4.24
N ASN A 34 -5.64 -3.50 -4.95
CA ASN A 34 -4.21 -3.78 -4.95
C ASN A 34 -3.44 -2.55 -4.52
N LEU A 35 -2.26 -2.79 -3.94
CA LEU A 35 -1.33 -1.74 -3.54
C LEU A 35 -0.26 -1.57 -4.61
N ARG A 36 0.11 -0.32 -4.85
CA ARG A 36 1.21 0.04 -5.74
C ARG A 36 2.12 1.05 -5.06
N THR A 37 3.42 0.90 -5.23
CA THR A 37 4.35 1.98 -4.97
C THR A 37 4.52 2.81 -6.23
N VAL A 38 4.78 4.11 -6.04
CA VAL A 38 5.19 5.01 -7.11
C VAL A 38 6.57 5.56 -6.79
N ASN A 39 7.51 5.41 -7.72
CA ASN A 39 8.72 6.22 -7.75
C ASN A 39 8.35 7.56 -8.40
N ILE A 40 8.34 8.63 -7.61
CA ILE A 40 7.86 9.95 -8.05
C ILE A 40 8.78 10.56 -9.11
N GLU A 41 10.08 10.30 -9.01
CA GLU A 41 11.08 10.85 -9.93
C GLU A 41 10.94 10.25 -11.32
N CYS A 42 10.81 8.93 -11.38
CA CYS A 42 10.67 8.18 -12.65
C CYS A 42 9.23 8.05 -13.13
N ARG A 43 8.24 8.40 -12.28
CA ARG A 43 6.79 8.17 -12.51
C ARG A 43 6.45 6.71 -12.80
N GLU A 44 7.22 5.80 -12.22
CA GLU A 44 7.06 4.36 -12.39
C GLU A 44 6.18 3.79 -11.28
N TYR A 45 5.28 2.88 -11.66
CA TYR A 45 4.38 2.19 -10.74
C TYR A 45 4.78 0.73 -10.62
N MET A 46 4.89 0.23 -9.40
CA MET A 46 5.16 -1.18 -9.13
C MET A 46 4.03 -1.76 -8.29
N ASN A 47 3.47 -2.91 -8.72
CA ASN A 47 2.50 -3.63 -7.90
C ASN A 47 3.21 -4.24 -6.69
N MET A 48 2.60 -4.12 -5.51
CA MET A 48 3.10 -4.73 -4.29
C MET A 48 2.52 -6.13 -4.13
N GLU A 49 3.40 -7.14 -4.06
CA GLU A 49 3.07 -8.55 -3.87
C GLU A 49 2.75 -8.81 -2.40
N PRO A 50 1.66 -9.53 -2.06
CA PRO A 50 1.21 -9.74 -0.68
C PRO A 50 2.25 -10.43 0.23
N GLU A 51 3.14 -11.23 -0.35
CA GLU A 51 4.14 -12.06 0.34
C GLU A 51 5.47 -11.32 0.57
N LYS A 52 5.64 -10.12 0.00
CA LYS A 52 6.85 -9.31 0.14
C LYS A 52 6.74 -8.38 1.34
N LYS A 53 7.89 -7.91 1.84
CA LYS A 53 7.91 -6.90 2.91
C LYS A 53 7.61 -5.54 2.31
N ILE A 54 6.98 -4.67 3.10
CA ILE A 54 6.72 -3.28 2.68
C ILE A 54 8.02 -2.57 2.33
N SER A 55 9.09 -2.81 3.12
CA SER A 55 10.41 -2.23 2.92
C SER A 55 11.14 -2.70 1.65
N ASP A 56 10.72 -3.82 1.04
CA ASP A 56 11.31 -4.29 -0.22
C ASP A 56 11.00 -3.30 -1.37
N TYR A 57 9.97 -2.46 -1.20
CA TYR A 57 9.57 -1.44 -2.18
C TYR A 57 10.11 -0.04 -1.86
N PHE A 58 10.99 0.09 -0.85
CA PHE A 58 11.56 1.36 -0.48
C PHE A 58 12.92 1.56 -1.14
N ASP A 59 13.06 2.66 -1.88
CA ASP A 59 14.35 3.10 -2.38
C ASP A 59 15.28 3.45 -1.19
N PRO A 60 16.58 3.08 -1.27
CA PRO A 60 17.56 3.35 -0.21
C PRO A 60 17.86 4.84 -0.01
N LYS A 61 17.50 5.70 -0.97
CA LYS A 61 17.60 7.17 -0.89
C LYS A 61 16.27 7.81 -1.32
N PRO A 62 15.22 7.75 -0.49
CA PRO A 62 13.92 8.26 -0.91
C PRO A 62 13.92 9.80 -0.81
N SER A 63 13.74 10.48 -1.94
CA SER A 63 13.23 11.87 -1.95
C SER A 63 11.75 11.93 -1.59
N GLY A 64 11.04 10.80 -1.73
CA GLY A 64 9.70 10.52 -1.22
C GLY A 64 9.13 9.25 -1.86
N ILE A 65 8.45 8.42 -1.08
CA ILE A 65 7.76 7.22 -1.58
C ILE A 65 6.30 7.33 -1.16
N SER A 66 5.41 7.23 -2.14
CA SER A 66 3.97 7.17 -1.90
C SER A 66 3.43 5.78 -2.20
N ILE A 67 2.56 5.28 -1.33
CA ILE A 67 1.80 4.04 -1.57
C ILE A 67 0.41 4.46 -2.06
N HIS A 68 0.05 4.01 -3.26
CA HIS A 68 -1.24 4.28 -3.88
C HIS A 68 -2.12 3.04 -3.79
N ILE A 69 -3.41 3.25 -3.49
CA ILE A 69 -4.42 2.19 -3.43
C ILE A 69 -5.21 2.24 -4.74
N LEU A 70 -5.20 1.15 -5.51
CA LEU A 70 -6.07 1.01 -6.68
C LEU A 70 -7.25 0.11 -6.32
N VAL A 71 -8.43 0.71 -6.23
CA VAL A 71 -9.69 0.02 -5.97
C VAL A 71 -10.39 -0.27 -7.30
N LYS A 72 -10.85 -1.50 -7.51
CA LYS A 72 -11.70 -1.88 -8.64
C LYS A 72 -13.10 -2.20 -8.14
N ALA A 73 -14.07 -1.37 -8.52
CA ALA A 73 -15.48 -1.68 -8.37
C ALA A 73 -15.89 -2.71 -9.44
N ASN A 74 -16.54 -3.79 -9.01
CA ASN A 74 -17.20 -4.73 -9.91
C ASN A 74 -18.54 -4.16 -10.37
#